data_AF-A0A7S3BDF1-F1
#
_entry.id   AF-A0A7S3BDF1-F1
#
_cell.length_a   1.000
_cell.length_b   1.000
_cell.length_c   1.000
_cell.angle_alpha   90.00
_cell.angle_beta   90.00
_cell.angle_gamma   90.00
#
_symmetry.space_group_name_H-M   'P 1'
#
loop_
_entity.id
_entity.type
_entity.pdbx_description
1 polymer ?
#
loop_
_entity_poly.entity_id
_entity_poly.type
_entity_poly.pdbx_seq_one_letter_code
_entity_poly.pdbx_strand_id
1 'polypeptide(L)'
;EGVEAIICTHWSDGSAGTEDLAKKVVELVESGSADFKPLYDENLGLLQKIEAIAKNIYDAAGVVADQKVLNQIKDFEALGADKFPVCIAKTQYSFSIDPNAKGAPSGHTLPVR
;
A
#
# COMPACT_ATOMS: atom_id res chain seq x y z
N GLU A 1 13.01 15.64 2.30
CA GLU A 1 11.93 16.40 2.96
C GLU A 1 11.48 15.67 4.21
N GLY A 2 10.92 16.37 5.19
CA GLY A 2 10.45 15.79 6.45
C GLY A 2 8.97 16.07 6.64
N VAL A 3 8.35 15.32 7.55
CA VAL A 3 6.96 15.53 7.97
C VAL A 3 6.93 15.93 9.44
N GLU A 4 5.94 16.73 9.83
CA GLU A 4 5.75 17.13 11.21
C GLU A 4 5.19 15.97 12.05
N ALA A 5 5.75 15.75 13.24
CA ALA A 5 5.30 14.74 14.19
C ALA A 5 4.65 15.43 15.40
N ILE A 6 3.33 15.30 15.53
CA ILE A 6 2.55 15.93 16.60
C ILE A 6 2.24 14.90 17.68
N ILE A 7 2.61 15.21 18.92
CA ILE A 7 2.30 14.38 20.08
C ILE A 7 0.82 14.49 20.38
N CYS A 8 0.15 13.35 20.53
CA CYS A 8 -1.27 13.28 20.88
C CYS A 8 -1.45 12.59 22.23
N THR A 9 -2.19 13.22 23.14
CA THR A 9 -2.48 12.73 24.50
C THR A 9 -3.96 12.45 24.73
N HIS A 10 -4.75 12.28 23.66
CA HIS A 10 -6.20 12.08 23.77
C HIS A 10 -6.65 10.89 24.62
N TRP A 11 -5.77 9.89 24.80
CA TRP A 11 -6.02 8.80 25.73
C TRP A 11 -6.20 9.28 27.18
N SER A 12 -5.41 10.28 27.63
CA SER A 12 -5.55 10.87 28.98
C SER A 12 -6.42 12.12 28.99
N ASP A 13 -6.30 12.98 27.97
CA ASP A 13 -6.82 14.35 27.99
C ASP A 13 -8.09 14.52 27.11
N GLY A 14 -8.62 13.43 26.54
CA GLY A 14 -9.76 13.50 25.62
C GLY A 14 -9.46 14.32 24.37
N SER A 15 -10.47 14.99 23.81
CA SER A 15 -10.30 15.75 22.55
C SER A 15 -9.26 16.87 22.64
N ALA A 16 -9.04 17.44 23.84
CA ALA A 16 -8.05 18.50 24.06
C ALA A 16 -6.63 18.04 23.69
N GLY A 17 -6.30 16.75 23.92
CA GLY A 17 -5.01 16.16 23.60
C GLY A 17 -4.76 15.92 22.09
N THR A 18 -5.63 16.43 21.21
CA THR A 18 -5.51 16.32 19.74
C THR A 18 -5.72 17.64 18.99
N GLU A 19 -5.89 18.76 19.69
CA GLU A 19 -6.18 20.05 19.03
C GLU A 19 -5.10 20.47 18.03
N ASP A 20 -3.83 20.24 18.36
CA ASP A 20 -2.73 20.61 17.47
C ASP A 20 -2.69 19.71 16.22
N LEU A 21 -2.98 18.42 16.38
CA LEU A 21 -3.16 17.51 15.23
C LEU A 21 -4.33 17.99 14.35
N ALA A 22 -5.45 18.37 14.96
CA ALA A 22 -6.63 18.84 14.23
C ALA A 22 -6.33 20.12 13.43
N LYS A 23 -5.67 21.11 14.06
CA LYS A 23 -5.24 22.34 13.37
C LYS A 23 -4.31 22.03 12.20
N LYS A 24 -3.35 21.12 12.38
CA LYS A 24 -2.42 20.75 11.31
C LYS A 24 -3.10 20.03 10.14
N VAL A 25 -4.07 19.17 10.42
CA VAL A 25 -4.86 18.52 9.36
C VAL A 25 -5.63 19.56 8.55
N VAL A 26 -6.27 20.54 9.21
CA VAL A 26 -6.96 21.64 8.50
C VAL A 26 -5.98 22.44 7.65
N GLU A 27 -4.82 22.82 8.19
CA GLU A 27 -3.77 23.52 7.45
C GLU A 27 -3.34 22.76 6.18
N LEU A 28 -3.09 21.44 6.29
CA LEU A 28 -2.71 20.61 5.15
C LEU A 28 -3.83 20.54 4.09
N VAL A 29 -5.09 20.43 4.50
CA VAL A 29 -6.24 20.44 3.59
C VAL A 29 -6.38 21.80 2.88
N GLU A 30 -6.23 22.89 3.62
CA GLU A 30 -6.35 24.27 3.09
C GLU A 30 -5.14 24.68 2.23
N SER A 31 -3.98 24.05 2.40
CA SER A 31 -2.77 24.35 1.63
C SER A 31 -2.93 24.11 0.12
N GLY A 32 -3.86 23.24 -0.28
CA GLY A 32 -4.07 22.86 -1.68
C GLY A 32 -2.88 22.11 -2.30
N SER A 33 -1.92 21.63 -1.51
CA SER A 33 -0.69 21.01 -2.01
C SER A 33 -0.83 19.53 -2.40
N ALA A 34 -2.05 18.99 -2.43
CA ALA A 34 -2.29 17.58 -2.72
C ALA A 34 -2.06 17.28 -4.22
N ASP A 35 -1.11 16.40 -4.51
CA ASP A 35 -0.87 15.84 -5.85
C ASP A 35 -1.22 14.34 -5.86
N PHE A 36 -2.49 14.04 -5.58
CA PHE A 36 -2.94 12.67 -5.52
C PHE A 36 -2.99 12.04 -6.91
N LYS A 37 -2.39 10.86 -7.03
CA LYS A 37 -2.53 9.96 -8.17
C LYS A 37 -2.65 8.51 -7.70
N PRO A 38 -3.45 7.67 -8.38
CA PRO A 38 -3.44 6.24 -8.14
C PRO A 38 -2.03 5.65 -8.33
N LEU A 39 -1.73 4.58 -7.58
CA LEU A 39 -0.42 3.93 -7.62
C LEU A 39 -0.07 3.33 -9.00
N TYR A 40 -1.10 2.94 -9.76
CA TYR A 40 -0.97 2.31 -11.06
C TYR A 40 -2.12 2.74 -11.97
N ASP A 41 -1.91 2.58 -13.28
CA ASP A 41 -2.94 2.76 -14.30
C ASP A 41 -4.00 1.64 -14.20
N GLU A 42 -5.27 2.02 -14.29
CA GLU A 42 -6.41 1.08 -14.22
C GLU A 42 -6.40 0.03 -15.34
N ASN A 43 -5.71 0.30 -16.45
CA ASN A 43 -5.59 -0.56 -17.62
C ASN A 43 -4.42 -1.55 -17.57
N LEU A 44 -3.62 -1.55 -16.50
CA LEU A 44 -2.60 -2.58 -16.31
C LEU A 44 -3.24 -3.96 -16.11
N GLY A 45 -2.56 -5.00 -16.60
CA GLY A 45 -2.93 -6.39 -16.30
C GLY A 45 -2.83 -6.68 -14.79
N LEU A 46 -3.54 -7.70 -14.32
CA LEU A 46 -3.62 -8.01 -12.88
C LEU A 46 -2.25 -8.29 -12.27
N LEU A 47 -1.37 -9.02 -12.97
CA LEU A 47 -0.02 -9.28 -12.49
C LEU A 47 0.81 -8.00 -12.36
N GLN A 48 0.67 -7.06 -13.31
CA GLN A 48 1.36 -5.78 -13.28
C GLN A 48 0.85 -4.88 -12.16
N LYS A 49 -0.46 -4.91 -11.86
CA LYS A 49 -1.04 -4.23 -10.69
C LYS A 49 -0.48 -4.77 -9.38
N ILE A 50 -0.35 -6.09 -9.25
CA ILE A 50 0.28 -6.74 -8.08
C ILE A 50 1.75 -6.31 -7.98
N GLU A 51 2.47 -6.30 -9.09
CA GLU A 51 3.89 -5.90 -9.12
C GLU A 51 4.08 -4.41 -8.79
N ALA A 52 3.17 -3.54 -9.22
CA ALA A 52 3.19 -2.12 -8.86
C ALA A 52 3.07 -1.93 -7.34
N ILE A 53 2.18 -2.66 -6.67
CA ILE A 53 2.08 -2.63 -5.20
C ILE A 53 3.35 -3.19 -4.56
N ALA A 54 3.82 -4.35 -5.01
CA ALA A 54 4.98 -5.02 -4.44
C ALA A 54 6.24 -4.14 -4.48
N LYS A 55 6.51 -3.48 -5.61
CA LYS A 55 7.70 -2.64 -5.78
C LYS A 55 7.57 -1.29 -5.08
N ASN A 56 6.43 -0.61 -5.23
CA ASN A 56 6.32 0.79 -4.79
C ASN A 56 5.87 0.95 -3.33
N ILE A 57 5.17 -0.03 -2.76
CA ILE A 57 4.67 0.03 -1.37
C ILE A 57 5.45 -0.90 -0.45
N TYR A 58 5.82 -2.08 -0.92
CA TYR A 58 6.50 -3.08 -0.10
C TYR A 58 8.01 -3.12 -0.28
N ASP A 59 8.58 -2.38 -1.24
CA ASP A 59 10.01 -2.42 -1.57
C ASP A 59 10.53 -3.84 -1.90
N ALA A 60 9.66 -4.64 -2.50
CA ALA A 60 10.00 -5.96 -3.01
C ALA A 60 10.76 -5.83 -4.34
N ALA A 61 11.72 -6.74 -4.59
CA ALA A 61 12.40 -6.83 -5.88
C ALA A 61 11.45 -7.25 -7.03
N GLY A 62 10.39 -7.99 -6.70
CA GLY A 62 9.40 -8.43 -7.67
C GLY A 62 8.40 -9.44 -7.10
N VAL A 63 7.62 -10.01 -8.01
CA VAL A 63 6.54 -10.94 -7.72
C VAL A 63 6.86 -12.28 -8.37
N VAL A 64 6.56 -13.38 -7.67
CA VAL A 64 6.65 -14.74 -8.24
C VAL A 64 5.33 -15.46 -8.10
N ALA A 65 4.93 -16.16 -9.14
CA ALA A 65 3.72 -16.97 -9.18
C ALA A 65 4.02 -18.26 -9.94
N ASP A 66 3.41 -19.36 -9.53
CA ASP A 66 3.53 -20.61 -10.28
C ASP A 66 2.66 -20.58 -11.55
N GLN A 67 2.84 -21.57 -12.42
CA GLN A 67 2.11 -21.64 -13.69
C GLN A 67 0.59 -21.74 -13.50
N LYS A 68 0.13 -22.35 -12.41
CA LYS A 68 -1.30 -22.51 -12.11
C LYS A 68 -1.92 -21.15 -11.79
N VAL A 69 -1.26 -20.37 -10.94
CA VAL A 69 -1.68 -19.00 -10.59
C VAL A 69 -1.63 -18.09 -11.82
N LEU A 70 -0.59 -18.19 -12.64
CA LEU A 70 -0.50 -17.40 -13.88
C LEU A 70 -1.64 -17.73 -14.86
N ASN A 71 -2.06 -19.00 -14.94
CA ASN A 71 -3.20 -19.38 -15.77
C ASN A 71 -4.52 -18.84 -15.18
N GLN A 72 -4.71 -18.91 -13.88
CA GLN A 72 -5.90 -18.33 -13.22
C GLN A 72 -5.99 -16.81 -13.43
N ILE A 73 -4.87 -16.10 -13.36
CA ILE A 73 -4.81 -14.67 -13.66
C ILE A 73 -5.30 -14.42 -15.09
N LYS A 74 -4.81 -15.19 -16.07
CA LYS A 74 -5.26 -15.05 -17.47
C LYS A 74 -6.75 -15.34 -17.63
N ASP A 75 -7.28 -16.35 -16.93
CA ASP A 75 -8.70 -16.66 -16.96
C ASP A 75 -9.53 -15.50 -16.40
N PHE A 76 -9.08 -14.87 -15.32
CA PHE A 76 -9.74 -13.68 -14.77
C PHE A 76 -9.68 -12.49 -15.73
N GLU A 77 -8.54 -12.24 -16.36
CA GLU A 77 -8.41 -11.18 -17.37
C GLU A 77 -9.33 -11.45 -18.57
N ALA A 78 -9.47 -12.69 -19.01
CA ALA A 78 -10.41 -13.07 -20.08
C ALA A 78 -11.89 -12.85 -19.70
N LEU A 79 -12.20 -12.86 -18.40
CA LEU A 79 -13.52 -12.52 -17.87
C LEU A 79 -13.72 -11.01 -17.65
N GLY A 80 -12.74 -10.18 -18.03
CA GLY A 80 -12.78 -8.72 -17.86
C GLY A 80 -12.42 -8.25 -16.45
N ALA A 81 -11.82 -9.12 -15.63
CA ALA A 81 -11.45 -8.75 -14.27
C ALA A 81 -10.21 -7.84 -14.22
N ASP A 82 -9.49 -7.68 -15.34
CA ASP A 82 -8.39 -6.74 -15.49
C ASP A 82 -8.80 -5.29 -15.20
N LYS A 83 -10.10 -4.95 -15.28
CA LYS A 83 -10.61 -3.61 -14.94
C LYS A 83 -10.82 -3.37 -13.45
N PHE A 84 -10.71 -4.40 -12.61
CA PHE A 84 -10.82 -4.23 -11.16
C PHE A 84 -9.48 -3.87 -10.51
N PRO A 85 -9.50 -3.22 -9.33
CA PRO A 85 -8.32 -3.11 -8.49
C PRO A 85 -7.95 -4.46 -7.88
N VAL A 86 -6.69 -4.60 -7.46
CA VAL A 86 -6.20 -5.79 -6.76
C VAL A 86 -6.17 -5.58 -5.25
N CYS A 87 -6.45 -6.65 -4.50
CA CYS A 87 -6.33 -6.69 -3.04
C CYS A 87 -5.27 -7.73 -2.65
N ILE A 88 -4.20 -7.30 -1.97
CA ILE A 88 -3.11 -8.19 -1.56
C ILE A 88 -3.36 -8.70 -0.15
N ALA A 89 -3.69 -9.99 -0.03
CA ALA A 89 -3.82 -10.66 1.26
C ALA A 89 -2.45 -11.17 1.72
N LYS A 90 -1.83 -10.49 2.69
CA LYS A 90 -0.55 -10.88 3.31
C LYS A 90 -0.52 -10.54 4.80
N THR A 91 0.55 -10.91 5.48
CA THR A 91 0.77 -10.50 6.88
C THR A 91 0.89 -8.97 7.01
N GLN A 92 0.24 -8.40 8.01
CA GLN A 92 0.29 -6.97 8.36
C GLN A 92 1.54 -6.58 9.17
N TYR A 93 2.33 -7.56 9.63
CA TYR A 93 3.42 -7.35 10.59
C TYR A 93 4.77 -6.96 9.96
N SER A 94 4.85 -6.92 8.64
CA SER A 94 6.05 -6.71 7.83
C SER A 94 5.65 -6.19 6.46
N PHE A 95 6.56 -5.55 5.72
CA PHE A 95 6.36 -5.26 4.30
C PHE A 95 6.51 -6.54 3.44
N SER A 96 7.35 -7.49 3.88
CA SER A 96 7.53 -8.78 3.23
C SER A 96 6.43 -9.80 3.62
N ILE A 97 6.66 -11.08 3.28
CA ILE A 97 5.83 -12.21 3.73
C ILE A 97 6.30 -12.81 5.06
N ASP A 98 7.48 -12.44 5.55
CA ASP A 98 7.97 -12.88 6.86
C ASP A 98 7.49 -11.90 7.94
N PRO A 99 6.60 -12.29 8.86
CA PRO A 99 6.09 -11.41 9.91
C PRO A 99 7.17 -10.93 10.89
N ASN A 100 8.35 -11.55 10.92
CA ASN A 100 9.45 -11.17 11.80
C ASN A 100 10.42 -10.18 11.16
N ALA A 101 10.36 -9.94 9.84
CA ALA A 101 11.17 -8.94 9.17
C ALA A 101 10.63 -7.53 9.46
N LYS A 102 11.08 -6.92 10.57
CA LYS A 102 10.65 -5.59 11.04
C LYS A 102 11.38 -4.45 10.32
N GLY A 103 10.84 -3.24 10.45
CA GLY A 103 11.39 -2.04 9.82
C GLY A 103 10.97 -1.94 8.35
N ALA A 104 11.92 -1.59 7.48
CA ALA A 104 11.71 -1.46 6.03
C ALA A 104 12.59 -2.50 5.28
N PRO A 105 12.21 -3.80 5.29
CA PRO A 105 12.96 -4.82 4.55
C PRO A 105 12.82 -4.58 3.04
N SER A 106 13.93 -4.67 2.31
CA SER A 106 13.96 -4.47 0.86
C SER A 106 14.52 -5.69 0.13
N GLY A 107 14.35 -5.73 -1.19
CA GLY A 107 14.95 -6.76 -2.06
C GLY A 107 14.34 -8.17 -1.90
N HIS A 108 13.27 -8.31 -1.13
CA HIS A 108 12.54 -9.56 -0.97
C HIS A 108 11.60 -9.81 -2.15
N THR A 109 11.13 -11.04 -2.29
CA THR A 109 10.18 -11.41 -3.35
C THR A 109 8.80 -11.65 -2.76
N LEU A 110 7.75 -11.18 -3.43
CA LEU A 110 6.36 -11.44 -3.05
C LEU A 110 5.82 -12.67 -3.80
N PRO A 111 5.64 -13.83 -3.16
CA PRO A 111 4.98 -14.97 -3.77
C PRO A 111 3.45 -14.81 -3.79
N VAL A 112 2.82 -15.04 -4.94
CA VAL A 112 1.36 -15.17 -5.11
C VAL A 112 1.01 -16.65 -5.23
N ARG A 113 -0.02 -17.10 -4.50
CA ARG A 113 -0.39 -18.51 -4.31
C ARG A 113 -1.89 -18.71 -4.41
#